data_AF-A0A4U1L3G2-F1
#
_entry.id   AF-A0A4U1L3G2-F1
#
_cell.length_a   1.000
_cell.length_b   1.000
_cell.length_c   1.000
_cell.angle_alpha   90.00
_cell.angle_beta   90.00
_cell.angle_gamma   90.00
#
_symmetry.space_group_name_H-M   'P 1'
#
loop_
_entity.id
_entity.type
_entity.pdbx_description
1 polymer ?
#
loop_
_entity_poly.entity_id
_entity_poly.type
_entity_poly.pdbx_seq_one_letter_code
_entity_poly.pdbx_strand_id
1 'polypeptide(L)' 'MTSELIRLRRALDCMPEADRRVFELARFDALDYRQIADRLCLTVQQVEDRMASAIRHLADYDQAR' A
#
# COMPACT_ATOMS: atom_id res chain seq x y z
N MET A 1 -18.14 -5.31 -17.29
CA MET A 1 -17.75 -6.17 -16.15
C MET A 1 -16.28 -5.99 -15.71
N THR A 2 -15.63 -4.84 -15.95
CA THR A 2 -14.19 -4.63 -15.62
C THR A 2 -13.90 -3.34 -14.86
N SER A 3 -14.93 -2.54 -14.57
CA SER A 3 -14.81 -1.18 -14.05
C SER A 3 -14.18 -1.09 -12.66
N GLU A 4 -14.28 -2.14 -11.84
CA GLU A 4 -13.68 -2.18 -10.49
C GLU A 4 -12.19 -2.49 -10.52
N LEU A 5 -11.77 -3.44 -11.37
CA LEU A 5 -10.35 -3.76 -11.55
C LEU A 5 -9.56 -2.57 -12.10
N ILE A 6 -10.15 -1.79 -13.01
CA ILE A 6 -9.53 -0.58 -13.55
C ILE A 6 -9.35 0.48 -12.46
N ARG A 7 -10.33 0.65 -11.57
CA ARG A 7 -10.26 1.60 -10.46
C ARG A 7 -9.18 1.20 -9.46
N LEU A 8 -9.15 -0.08 -9.05
CA LEU A 8 -8.10 -0.59 -8.18
C LEU A 8 -6.72 -0.42 -8.79
N ARG A 9 -6.56 -0.72 -10.09
CA ARG A 9 -5.28 -0.54 -10.79
C ARG A 9 -4.82 0.92 -10.74
N ARG A 10 -5.70 1.86 -11.04
CA ARG A 10 -5.36 3.29 -10.99
C ARG A 10 -5.07 3.78 -9.57
N ALA A 11 -5.78 3.28 -8.57
CA ALA A 11 -5.49 3.58 -7.16
C ALA A 11 -4.08 3.13 -6.77
N LEU A 12 -3.64 1.95 -7.25
CA LEU A 12 -2.29 1.45 -7.06
C LEU A 12 -1.24 2.23 -7.87
N ASP A 13 -1.60 2.71 -9.07
CA ASP A 13 -0.70 3.51 -9.92
C ASP A 13 -0.48 4.93 -9.36
N CYS A 14 -1.49 5.51 -8.70
CA CYS A 14 -1.38 6.82 -8.05
C CYS A 14 -0.69 6.76 -6.67
N MET A 15 -0.52 5.56 -6.10
CA MET A 15 0.12 5.38 -4.80
C MET A 15 1.63 5.65 -4.88
N PRO A 16 2.23 6.37 -3.92
CA PRO A 16 3.68 6.52 -3.83
C PRO A 16 4.37 5.15 -3.79
N GLU A 17 5.48 5.00 -4.52
CA GLU A 17 6.16 3.69 -4.64
C GLU A 17 6.57 3.11 -3.29
N ALA A 18 6.97 3.95 -2.34
CA ALA A 18 7.35 3.52 -1.00
C ALA A 18 6.18 2.90 -0.22
N ASP A 19 4.99 3.49 -0.33
CA ASP A 19 3.77 3.04 0.33
C ASP A 19 3.26 1.76 -0.36
N ARG A 20 3.30 1.74 -1.70
CA ARG A 20 2.94 0.57 -2.51
C ARG A 20 3.82 -0.64 -2.18
N ARG A 21 5.13 -0.44 -2.06
CA ARG A 21 6.08 -1.53 -1.73
C ARG A 21 5.74 -2.20 -0.41
N VAL A 22 5.46 -1.38 0.62
CA VAL A 22 5.09 -1.87 1.95
C VAL A 22 3.77 -2.63 1.90
N PHE A 23 2.77 -2.08 1.20
CA PHE A 23 1.47 -2.73 1.02
C PHE A 23 1.60 -4.08 0.29
N GLU A 24 2.36 -4.13 -0.80
CA GLU A 24 2.57 -5.36 -1.57
C GLU A 24 3.25 -6.45 -0.73
N LEU A 25 4.31 -6.11 0.01
CA LEU A 25 5.01 -7.05 0.88
C LEU A 25 4.11 -7.57 2.01
N ALA A 26 3.29 -6.70 2.60
CA ALA A 26 2.37 -7.10 3.66
C ALA A 26 1.22 -7.98 3.14
N ARG A 27 0.73 -7.70 1.91
CA ARG A 27 -0.52 -8.28 1.41
C ARG A 27 -0.36 -9.43 0.43
N PHE A 28 0.62 -9.35 -0.46
CA PHE A 28 0.91 -10.40 -1.45
C PHE A 28 1.97 -11.37 -0.93
N ASP A 29 3.03 -10.85 -0.30
CA ASP A 29 4.10 -11.68 0.26
C ASP A 29 3.83 -12.13 1.71
N ALA A 30 2.73 -11.65 2.31
CA ALA A 30 2.28 -11.98 3.66
C ALA A 30 3.38 -11.79 4.74
N LEU A 31 4.29 -10.84 4.53
CA LEU A 31 5.33 -10.50 5.49
C LEU A 31 4.75 -9.69 6.65
N ASP A 32 5.28 -9.92 7.85
CA ASP A 32 4.97 -9.06 8.99
C ASP A 32 5.72 -7.72 8.93
N TYR A 33 5.30 -6.76 9.74
CA TYR A 33 5.87 -5.40 9.68
C TYR A 33 7.35 -5.34 10.06
N ARG A 34 7.84 -6.27 10.89
CA ARG A 34 9.26 -6.34 11.26
C ARG A 34 10.08 -6.86 10.09
N GLN A 35 9.62 -7.91 9.43
CA GLN A 35 10.25 -8.46 8.22
C GLN A 35 10.30 -7.42 7.09
N ILE A 36 9.25 -6.63 6.93
CA ILE A 36 9.22 -5.52 5.95
C ILE A 36 10.21 -4.43 6.34
N ALA A 37 10.26 -4.06 7.62
CA ALA A 37 11.19 -3.07 8.15
C ALA A 37 12.64 -3.49 7.86
N ASP A 38 12.99 -4.74 8.17
CA ASP A 38 14.31 -5.30 7.91
C ASP A 38 14.64 -5.33 6.41
N ARG A 39 13.67 -5.74 5.57
CA ARG A 39 13.85 -5.87 4.11
C ARG A 39 14.01 -4.53 3.40
N LEU A 40 13.34 -3.49 3.88
CA LEU A 40 13.38 -2.14 3.28
C LEU A 40 14.35 -1.19 4.01
N CYS A 41 15.07 -1.69 5.02
CA CYS A 41 15.92 -0.89 5.90
C CYS A 41 15.18 0.31 6.53
N LEU A 42 13.98 0.04 7.04
CA LEU A 42 13.10 0.98 7.73
C LEU A 42 12.95 0.61 9.19
N THR A 43 12.34 1.49 9.97
CA THR A 43 11.79 1.14 11.28
C THR A 43 10.37 0.59 11.14
N VAL A 44 9.92 -0.19 12.13
CA VAL A 44 8.53 -0.67 12.19
C VAL A 44 7.54 0.51 12.15
N GLN A 45 7.85 1.62 12.84
CA GLN A 45 7.03 2.83 12.79
C GLN A 45 6.89 3.38 11.37
N GLN A 46 7.98 3.44 10.61
CA GLN A 46 7.93 3.89 9.21
C GLN A 46 7.10 2.93 8.34
N VAL A 47 7.11 1.63 8.62
CA VAL A 47 6.25 0.65 7.94
C VAL A 47 4.78 0.88 8.28
N GLU A 48 4.46 1.14 9.55
CA GLU A 48 3.10 1.48 10.01
C GLU A 48 2.57 2.76 9.36
N ASP A 49 3.38 3.83 9.36
CA ASP A 49 3.02 5.12 8.77
C ASP A 49 2.75 4.97 7.26
N ARG A 50 3.61 4.21 6.56
CA ARG A 50 3.43 3.91 5.12
C ARG A 50 2.22 3.03 4.86
N MET A 51 1.93 2.04 5.71
CA MET A 51 0.70 1.25 5.61
C MET A 51 -0.55 2.11 5.81
N ALA A 52 -0.54 3.00 6.81
CA ALA A 52 -1.64 3.92 7.07
C ALA A 52 -1.86 4.87 5.89
N SER A 53 -0.78 5.38 5.29
CA SER A 53 -0.80 6.18 4.06
C SER A 53 -1.38 5.39 2.87
N ALA A 54 -0.91 4.16 2.65
CA ALA A 54 -1.40 3.28 1.59
C ALA A 54 -2.90 2.98 1.71
N ILE A 55 -3.37 2.63 2.91
CA ILE A 55 -4.79 2.34 3.17
C ILE A 55 -5.65 3.60 2.97
N ARG A 56 -5.18 4.76 3.46
CA ARG A 56 -5.90 6.03 3.26
C ARG A 56 -5.99 6.37 1.78
N HIS A 57 -4.91 6.22 1.04
CA HIS A 57 -4.89 6.46 -0.41
C HIS A 57 -5.91 5.56 -1.14
N LEU A 58 -6.01 4.28 -0.77
CA LEU A 58 -7.01 3.37 -1.35
C LEU A 58 -8.45 3.78 -0.99
N ALA A 59 -8.68 4.24 0.25
CA ALA A 59 -9.99 4.70 0.70
C ALA A 59 -10.42 6.02 0.03
N ASP A 60 -9.50 6.98 -0.12
CA ASP A 60 -9.77 8.26 -0.77
C ASP A 60 -10.01 8.09 -2.27
N TYR A 61 -9.33 7.13 -2.91
CA TYR A 61 -9.53 6.84 -4.34
C TYR A 61 -10.93 6.30 -4.64
N ASP A 62 -11.56 5.59 -3.71
CA ASP A 62 -12.94 5.10 -3.86
C ASP A 62 -13.97 6.26 -3.77
N GLN A 63 -13.62 7.37 -3.13
CA GLN A 63 -14.51 8.52 -2.90
C GLN A 63 -14.33 9.66 -3.92
N ALA A 64 -13.28 9.63 -4.76
CA ALA A 64 -13.05 10.59 -5.83
C ALA A 64 -14.10 10.39 -6.95
N ARG A 65 -15.24 11.04 -6.75
CA ARG A 65 -16.44 11.03 -7.61
C ARG A 65 -16.46 12.23 -8.55
#